data_AF-A0A8H8P2F1-F1
#
_entry.id   AF-A0A8H8P2F1-F1
#
_cell.length_a   1.000
_cell.length_b   1.000
_cell.length_c   1.000
_cell.angle_alpha   90.00
_cell.angle_beta   90.00
_cell.angle_gamma   90.00
#
_symmetry.space_group_name_H-M   'P 1'
#
loop_
_entity.id
_entity.type
_entity.pdbx_description
1 polymer ?
#
loop_
_entity_poly.entity_id
_entity_poly.type
_entity_poly.pdbx_seq_one_letter_code
_entity_poly.pdbx_strand_id
1 'polypeptide(L)'
;MTGLDQAREQRDANETIRKVDNRNTVKALEARVDDWKGHQLHNFGELLLEDIFIVTKAEVDREYHVFLFEKIILCCKEVVAMDPRKAGTIGKVSKSGSLLKKQQSLGPGGMPSPALGAGAKRKTPLLLKGRIFLNNVTKTVAGKPSHALQVWWRGDDDLEFFTLRCRSEEQLTKWETNINQLIKENANRRASDRAARQQHDRALSTSSALSYAATLPPTLPTNPSPPILVPERQGSMAIRL
;
A
#
# COMPACT_ATOMS: atom_id res chain seq x y z
N MET A 1 -4.12 -32.07 -27.05
CA MET A 1 -4.24 -31.05 -25.99
C MET A 1 -4.29 -31.79 -24.67
N THR A 2 -3.24 -31.68 -23.86
CA THR A 2 -3.15 -32.45 -22.60
C THR A 2 -3.90 -31.73 -21.48
N GLY A 3 -4.25 -32.43 -20.39
CA GLY A 3 -4.90 -31.80 -19.24
C GLY A 3 -4.05 -30.71 -18.56
N LEU A 4 -2.72 -30.74 -18.74
CA LEU A 4 -1.81 -29.71 -18.27
C LEU A 4 -1.90 -28.42 -19.11
N ASP A 5 -2.07 -28.54 -20.42
CA ASP A 5 -2.27 -27.39 -21.31
C ASP A 5 -3.59 -26.67 -20.98
N GLN A 6 -4.65 -27.44 -20.74
CA GLN A 6 -5.96 -26.90 -20.34
C GLN A 6 -5.92 -26.19 -18.98
N ALA A 7 -5.21 -26.75 -17.99
CA ALA A 7 -5.08 -26.13 -16.67
C ALA A 7 -4.28 -24.82 -16.71
N ARG A 8 -3.25 -24.74 -17.57
CA ARG A 8 -2.47 -23.51 -17.77
C ARG A 8 -3.31 -22.43 -18.45
N GLU A 9 -4.01 -22.78 -19.52
CA GLU A 9 -4.88 -21.85 -20.25
C GLU A 9 -6.00 -21.29 -19.36
N GLN A 10 -6.60 -22.12 -18.49
CA GLN A 10 -7.58 -21.66 -17.50
C GLN A 10 -6.99 -20.68 -16.46
N ARG A 11 -5.75 -20.90 -16.02
CA ARG A 11 -5.07 -19.99 -15.09
C ARG A 11 -4.77 -18.66 -15.76
N ASP A 12 -4.24 -18.69 -16.98
CA ASP A 12 -3.89 -17.51 -17.77
C ASP A 12 -5.15 -16.68 -18.11
N ALA A 13 -6.26 -17.36 -18.44
CA ALA A 13 -7.54 -16.71 -18.68
C ALA A 13 -8.10 -16.03 -17.41
N ASN A 14 -8.06 -16.71 -16.26
CA ASN A 14 -8.52 -16.15 -14.98
C ASN A 14 -7.66 -14.94 -14.56
N GLU A 15 -6.34 -15.01 -14.74
CA GLU A 15 -5.43 -13.89 -14.48
C GLU A 15 -5.72 -12.70 -15.40
N THR A 16 -5.94 -12.96 -16.69
CA THR A 16 -6.24 -11.91 -17.67
C THR A 16 -7.54 -11.17 -17.32
N ILE A 17 -8.58 -11.91 -16.95
CA ILE A 17 -9.87 -11.33 -16.53
C ILE A 17 -9.67 -10.47 -15.29
N ARG A 18 -8.93 -10.95 -14.27
CA ARG A 18 -8.64 -10.19 -13.05
C ARG A 18 -7.91 -8.89 -13.36
N LYS A 19 -6.92 -8.90 -14.25
CA LYS A 19 -6.18 -7.69 -14.65
C LYS A 19 -7.09 -6.68 -15.35
N VAL A 20 -8.01 -7.14 -16.20
CA VAL A 20 -8.98 -6.27 -16.86
C VAL A 20 -9.95 -5.65 -15.84
N ASP A 21 -10.44 -6.45 -14.90
CA ASP A 21 -11.35 -5.97 -13.85
C ASP A 21 -10.68 -4.93 -12.95
N ASN A 22 -9.46 -5.23 -12.48
CA ASN A 22 -8.66 -4.31 -11.68
C ASN A 22 -8.42 -2.98 -12.41
N ARG A 23 -8.18 -3.01 -13.73
CA ARG A 23 -8.06 -1.77 -14.54
C ARG A 23 -9.36 -0.96 -14.58
N ASN A 24 -10.50 -1.62 -14.65
CA ASN A 24 -11.80 -0.94 -14.61
C ASN A 24 -12.07 -0.34 -13.23
N THR A 25 -11.73 -1.06 -12.16
CA THR A 25 -11.77 -0.56 -10.79
C THR A 25 -10.89 0.68 -10.62
N VAL A 26 -9.65 0.66 -11.11
CA VAL A 26 -8.74 1.81 -11.04
C VAL A 26 -9.33 3.03 -11.76
N LYS A 27 -9.91 2.87 -12.95
CA LYS A 27 -10.61 3.96 -13.65
C LYS A 27 -11.81 4.49 -12.87
N ALA A 28 -12.53 3.60 -12.19
CA ALA A 28 -13.65 4.00 -11.33
C ALA A 28 -13.18 4.76 -10.09
N LEU A 29 -12.06 4.34 -9.49
CA LEU A 29 -11.42 4.99 -8.36
C LEU A 29 -10.93 6.39 -8.75
N GLU A 30 -10.24 6.52 -9.88
CA GLU A 30 -9.80 7.80 -10.46
C GLU A 30 -10.96 8.79 -10.64
N ALA A 31 -12.09 8.31 -11.18
CA ALA A 31 -13.27 9.15 -11.39
C ALA A 31 -14.07 9.46 -10.10
N ARG A 32 -13.78 8.81 -8.97
CA ARG A 32 -14.52 8.96 -7.70
C ARG A 32 -13.77 9.76 -6.66
N VAL A 33 -12.44 9.84 -6.76
CA VAL A 33 -11.59 10.55 -5.79
C VAL A 33 -11.15 11.87 -6.41
N ASP A 34 -11.70 12.97 -5.90
CA ASP A 34 -11.37 14.32 -6.38
C ASP A 34 -10.06 14.85 -5.74
N ASP A 35 -9.76 14.44 -4.50
CA ASP A 35 -8.61 14.92 -3.74
C ASP A 35 -7.64 13.77 -3.40
N TRP A 36 -6.58 13.66 -4.19
CA TRP A 36 -5.50 12.69 -4.03
C TRP A 36 -4.43 13.11 -3.00
N LYS A 37 -4.63 14.22 -2.29
CA LYS A 37 -3.76 14.71 -1.21
C LYS A 37 -2.28 14.82 -1.63
N GLY A 38 -2.03 15.19 -2.89
CA GLY A 38 -0.70 15.34 -3.47
C GLY A 38 -0.07 14.06 -4.04
N HIS A 39 -0.83 12.97 -4.19
CA HIS A 39 -0.34 11.73 -4.79
C HIS A 39 -0.87 11.55 -6.21
N GLN A 40 -0.12 10.84 -7.05
CA GLN A 40 -0.52 10.51 -8.41
C GLN A 40 -0.73 9.01 -8.53
N LEU A 41 -1.90 8.62 -9.05
CA LEU A 41 -2.30 7.21 -9.15
C LEU A 41 -1.33 6.38 -10.00
N HIS A 42 -0.70 6.99 -11.01
CA HIS A 42 0.35 6.36 -11.83
C HIS A 42 1.51 5.79 -10.99
N ASN A 43 1.84 6.38 -9.84
CA ASN A 43 2.97 5.96 -9.02
C ASN A 43 2.65 4.77 -8.13
N PHE A 44 1.40 4.34 -8.04
CA PHE A 44 0.96 3.30 -7.09
C PHE A 44 1.28 1.88 -7.56
N GLY A 45 1.48 1.68 -8.86
CA GLY A 45 1.65 0.35 -9.46
C GLY A 45 0.30 -0.27 -9.85
N GLU A 46 0.30 -1.57 -10.12
CA GLU A 46 -0.93 -2.30 -10.44
C GLU A 46 -1.81 -2.48 -9.20
N LEU A 47 -3.14 -2.40 -9.40
CA LEU A 47 -4.09 -2.79 -8.36
C LEU A 47 -4.11 -4.31 -8.26
N LEU A 48 -3.97 -4.84 -7.06
CA LEU A 48 -3.95 -6.27 -6.76
C LEU A 48 -5.26 -6.73 -6.14
N LEU A 49 -5.75 -6.00 -5.13
CA LEU A 49 -6.97 -6.32 -4.37
C LEU A 49 -7.76 -5.05 -4.06
N GLU A 50 -9.09 -5.18 -4.05
CA GLU A 50 -10.01 -4.21 -3.45
C GLU A 50 -11.01 -4.95 -2.54
N ASP A 51 -11.34 -4.37 -1.40
CA ASP A 51 -12.39 -4.86 -0.49
C ASP A 51 -12.83 -3.76 0.49
N ILE A 52 -14.02 -3.91 1.06
CA ILE A 52 -14.51 -3.06 2.14
C ILE A 52 -14.18 -3.70 3.48
N PHE A 53 -13.58 -2.94 4.39
CA PHE A 53 -13.23 -3.37 5.73
C PHE A 53 -13.75 -2.39 6.78
N ILE A 54 -14.04 -2.91 7.97
CA ILE A 54 -13.96 -2.08 9.16
C ILE A 54 -12.50 -2.03 9.61
N VAL A 55 -11.92 -0.85 9.57
CA VAL A 55 -10.54 -0.59 9.97
C VAL A 55 -10.53 0.02 11.37
N THR A 56 -9.82 -0.63 12.28
CA THR A 56 -9.58 -0.13 13.64
C THR A 56 -8.22 0.53 13.71
N LYS A 57 -8.16 1.81 14.09
CA LYS A 57 -6.91 2.52 14.43
C LYS A 57 -7.11 3.27 15.75
N ALA A 58 -6.21 3.06 16.71
CA ALA A 58 -6.29 3.67 18.05
C ALA A 58 -7.70 3.56 18.67
N GLU A 59 -8.23 2.33 18.71
CA GLU A 59 -9.57 1.99 19.27
C GLU A 59 -10.78 2.57 18.51
N VAL A 60 -10.55 3.28 17.40
CA VAL A 60 -11.63 3.84 16.57
C VAL A 60 -11.88 2.96 15.35
N ASP A 61 -13.10 2.45 15.25
CA ASP A 61 -13.59 1.66 14.13
C ASP A 61 -14.21 2.55 13.04
N ARG A 62 -13.78 2.35 11.79
CA ARG A 62 -14.36 3.03 10.62
C ARG A 62 -14.43 2.12 9.41
N GLU A 63 -15.54 2.18 8.69
CA GLU A 63 -15.67 1.51 7.41
C GLU A 63 -14.90 2.27 6.32
N TYR A 64 -14.04 1.54 5.61
CA TYR A 64 -13.31 2.05 4.46
C TYR A 64 -13.34 1.04 3.32
N HIS A 65 -13.37 1.57 2.10
CA HIS A 65 -13.00 0.82 0.90
C HIS A 65 -11.47 0.86 0.78
N VAL A 66 -10.83 -0.29 0.92
CA VAL A 66 -9.37 -0.44 0.92
C VAL A 66 -8.90 -1.00 -0.42
N PHE A 67 -7.88 -0.37 -0.98
CA PHE A 67 -7.26 -0.78 -2.24
C PHE A 67 -5.79 -1.11 -2.00
N LEU A 68 -5.38 -2.31 -2.37
CA LEU A 68 -3.98 -2.76 -2.33
C LEU A 68 -3.38 -2.65 -3.71
N PHE A 69 -2.44 -1.73 -3.87
CA PHE A 69 -1.57 -1.63 -5.03
C PHE A 69 -0.19 -2.21 -4.73
N GLU A 70 0.62 -2.46 -5.75
CA GLU A 70 2.00 -2.94 -5.59
C GLU A 70 2.84 -2.07 -4.64
N LYS A 71 2.63 -0.75 -4.64
CA LYS A 71 3.49 0.20 -3.90
C LYS A 71 2.78 0.91 -2.76
N ILE A 72 1.44 0.87 -2.69
CA ILE A 72 0.68 1.57 -1.65
C ILE A 72 -0.63 0.85 -1.27
N ILE A 73 -1.06 1.03 -0.02
CA ILE A 73 -2.40 0.70 0.46
C ILE A 73 -3.18 2.01 0.59
N LEU A 74 -4.34 2.10 -0.05
CA LEU A 74 -5.24 3.25 0.07
C LEU A 74 -6.46 2.89 0.89
N CYS A 75 -6.86 3.79 1.80
CA CYS A 75 -8.10 3.71 2.55
C CYS A 75 -9.01 4.87 2.15
N CYS A 76 -10.10 4.58 1.46
CA CYS A 76 -11.07 5.56 0.98
C CYS A 76 -12.36 5.46 1.78
N LYS A 77 -12.92 6.58 2.20
CA LYS A 77 -14.26 6.64 2.80
C LYS A 77 -15.29 6.97 1.72
N GLU A 78 -16.32 6.14 1.61
CA GLU A 78 -17.45 6.47 0.76
C GLU A 78 -18.28 7.60 1.37
N VAL A 79 -18.50 8.65 0.59
CA VAL A 79 -19.41 9.73 0.97
C VAL A 79 -20.81 9.29 0.61
N VAL A 80 -21.55 8.83 1.62
CA VAL A 80 -22.98 8.62 1.47
C VAL A 80 -23.61 9.98 1.19
N ALA A 81 -24.07 10.18 -0.04
CA ALA A 81 -24.81 11.37 -0.42
C ALA A 81 -26.14 11.38 0.35
N MET A 82 -26.15 12.05 1.50
CA MET A 82 -27.37 12.33 2.22
C MET A 82 -28.23 13.22 1.31
N ASP A 83 -29.43 12.75 0.93
CA ASP A 83 -30.36 13.55 0.11
C ASP A 83 -30.65 14.87 0.85
N PRO A 84 -30.32 16.04 0.27
CA PRO A 84 -30.57 17.34 0.90
C PRO A 84 -32.05 17.56 1.25
N ARG A 85 -32.98 16.78 0.67
CA ARG A 85 -34.43 16.87 0.94
C ARG A 85 -34.87 16.21 2.25
N LYS A 86 -33.98 15.53 3.00
CA LYS A 86 -34.28 14.96 4.33
C LYS A 86 -33.57 15.66 5.49
N ALA A 87 -32.80 16.72 5.23
CA ALA A 87 -32.10 17.50 6.26
C ALA A 87 -32.90 18.73 6.77
N GLY A 88 -34.23 18.68 6.69
CA GLY A 88 -35.11 19.84 6.93
C GLY A 88 -36.30 19.60 7.85
N THR A 89 -36.27 18.63 8.78
CA THR A 89 -37.33 18.54 9.81
C THR A 89 -36.83 17.91 11.10
N ILE A 90 -36.10 18.68 11.91
CA ILE A 90 -36.09 18.50 13.36
C ILE A 90 -37.07 19.52 13.92
N GLY A 91 -38.21 19.06 14.45
CA GLY A 91 -39.04 19.88 15.32
C GLY A 91 -40.54 19.58 15.26
N LYS A 92 -41.03 19.00 16.36
CA LYS A 92 -42.42 19.01 16.90
C LYS A 92 -43.43 17.93 16.46
N VAL A 93 -43.81 17.16 17.49
CA VAL A 93 -45.17 16.93 18.03
C VAL A 93 -46.00 15.71 17.57
N SER A 94 -46.31 14.89 18.59
CA SER A 94 -47.59 14.21 18.90
C SER A 94 -48.04 12.91 18.21
N LYS A 95 -48.30 11.96 19.12
CA LYS A 95 -49.48 11.07 19.27
C LYS A 95 -49.79 9.99 18.21
N SER A 96 -49.70 8.75 18.72
CA SER A 96 -50.65 7.63 18.61
C SER A 96 -51.54 7.46 17.37
N GLY A 97 -51.46 6.26 16.79
CA GLY A 97 -52.62 5.40 16.56
C GLY A 97 -53.12 5.24 15.12
N SER A 98 -53.68 4.04 14.86
CA SER A 98 -54.41 3.59 13.65
C SER A 98 -53.53 3.11 12.49
N LEU A 99 -53.32 1.81 12.21
CA LEU A 99 -54.25 0.71 11.96
C LEU A 99 -55.40 1.06 10.98
N LEU A 100 -55.40 0.32 9.87
CA LEU A 100 -56.48 -0.02 8.93
C LEU A 100 -56.69 0.79 7.62
N LYS A 101 -56.72 -0.01 6.54
CA LYS A 101 -57.58 0.05 5.34
C LYS A 101 -57.16 1.08 4.26
N LYS A 102 -57.28 0.83 2.95
CA LYS A 102 -58.05 -0.12 2.15
C LYS A 102 -57.58 -0.06 0.67
N GLN A 103 -57.28 -1.22 0.09
CA GLN A 103 -57.78 -1.73 -1.20
C GLN A 103 -58.02 -0.76 -2.40
N GLN A 104 -57.21 -0.98 -3.46
CA GLN A 104 -57.63 -1.30 -4.86
C GLN A 104 -58.22 -0.19 -5.75
N SER A 105 -57.58 0.04 -6.90
CA SER A 105 -58.25 -0.11 -8.21
C SER A 105 -57.22 -0.13 -9.36
N LEU A 106 -57.38 -1.12 -10.22
CA LEU A 106 -56.71 -1.26 -11.51
C LEU A 106 -57.45 -0.39 -12.53
N GLY A 107 -56.75 0.50 -13.22
CA GLY A 107 -57.19 1.19 -14.43
C GLY A 107 -56.19 0.92 -15.56
N PRO A 108 -56.64 0.64 -16.81
CA PRO A 108 -55.77 0.28 -17.91
C PRO A 108 -55.29 1.53 -18.67
N GLY A 109 -53.99 1.61 -18.96
CA GLY A 109 -53.43 2.61 -19.86
C GLY A 109 -52.67 3.74 -19.16
N GLY A 110 -51.35 3.58 -19.07
CA GLY A 110 -50.44 4.60 -18.57
C GLY A 110 -49.22 3.98 -17.92
N MET A 111 -48.33 3.37 -18.71
CA MET A 111 -46.97 3.14 -18.24
C MET A 111 -46.26 4.50 -18.11
N PRO A 112 -45.73 4.88 -16.95
CA PRO A 112 -44.48 5.59 -16.93
C PRO A 112 -43.38 4.55 -17.03
N SER A 113 -42.93 4.26 -18.25
CA SER A 113 -41.54 3.88 -18.46
C SER A 113 -40.68 5.10 -18.19
N PRO A 114 -39.68 5.06 -17.31
CA PRO A 114 -38.53 5.94 -17.42
C PRO A 114 -37.43 5.16 -18.13
N ALA A 115 -37.59 4.97 -19.44
CA ALA A 115 -36.47 4.76 -20.33
C ALA A 115 -36.13 6.11 -20.96
N LEU A 116 -35.51 7.01 -20.19
CA LEU A 116 -34.66 8.11 -20.67
C LEU A 116 -34.10 8.89 -19.48
N GLY A 117 -33.34 8.16 -18.68
CA GLY A 117 -32.19 8.71 -18.00
C GLY A 117 -31.12 7.66 -18.14
N ALA A 118 -30.17 7.87 -19.04
CA ALA A 118 -28.82 7.35 -18.84
C ALA A 118 -28.29 8.01 -17.56
N GLY A 119 -28.86 7.60 -16.43
CA GLY A 119 -28.46 7.97 -15.11
C GLY A 119 -27.11 7.30 -14.97
N ALA A 120 -26.07 8.06 -15.26
CA ALA A 120 -24.77 7.89 -14.63
C ALA A 120 -25.08 7.44 -13.21
N LYS A 121 -24.85 6.14 -12.93
CA LYS A 121 -24.92 5.60 -11.57
C LYS A 121 -24.16 6.64 -10.76
N ARG A 122 -24.85 7.43 -9.93
CA ARG A 122 -24.24 8.58 -9.25
C ARG A 122 -23.09 7.98 -8.47
N LYS A 123 -21.88 8.06 -9.01
CA LYS A 123 -20.71 7.40 -8.47
C LYS A 123 -20.49 8.12 -7.16
N THR A 124 -20.74 7.45 -6.05
CA THR A 124 -20.60 8.03 -4.72
C THR A 124 -19.13 8.45 -4.58
N PRO A 125 -18.87 9.73 -4.26
CA PRO A 125 -17.50 10.20 -4.19
C PRO A 125 -16.77 9.48 -3.07
N LEU A 126 -15.48 9.21 -3.30
CA LEU A 126 -14.57 8.56 -2.38
C LEU A 126 -13.62 9.62 -1.82
N LEU A 127 -13.49 9.69 -0.50
CA LEU A 127 -12.51 10.54 0.16
C LEU A 127 -11.29 9.74 0.55
N LEU A 128 -10.11 10.12 0.06
CA LEU A 128 -8.85 9.53 0.49
C LEU A 128 -8.57 9.91 1.95
N LYS A 129 -8.62 8.91 2.85
CA LYS A 129 -8.44 9.09 4.30
C LYS A 129 -7.11 8.54 4.80
N GLY A 130 -6.57 7.52 4.14
CA GLY A 130 -5.28 6.93 4.50
C GLY A 130 -4.51 6.46 3.27
N ARG A 131 -3.19 6.57 3.35
CA ARG A 131 -2.24 6.13 2.32
C ARG A 131 -1.01 5.56 3.04
N ILE A 132 -0.69 4.30 2.79
CA ILE A 132 0.41 3.62 3.47
C ILE A 132 1.29 3.01 2.40
N PHE A 133 2.50 3.56 2.22
CA PHE A 133 3.45 3.03 1.27
C PHE A 133 3.95 1.65 1.71
N LEU A 134 3.96 0.67 0.81
CA LEU A 134 4.51 -0.66 1.06
C LEU A 134 6.00 -0.59 1.42
N ASN A 135 6.67 0.49 1.04
CA ASN A 135 8.03 0.79 1.47
C ASN A 135 8.17 0.87 3.00
N ASN A 136 7.14 1.35 3.68
CA ASN A 136 7.14 1.57 5.12
C ASN A 136 6.47 0.43 5.89
N VAL A 137 5.69 -0.42 5.21
CA VAL A 137 5.08 -1.61 5.81
C VAL A 137 6.18 -2.59 6.21
N THR A 138 6.09 -3.10 7.45
CA THR A 138 7.12 -3.96 8.05
C THR A 138 6.67 -5.41 8.17
N LYS A 139 5.41 -5.64 8.57
CA LYS A 139 4.85 -6.97 8.77
C LYS A 139 3.33 -6.94 8.80
N THR A 140 2.73 -8.09 8.57
CA THR A 140 1.33 -8.35 8.91
C THR A 140 1.24 -9.37 10.04
N VAL A 141 0.20 -9.27 10.86
CA VAL A 141 -0.07 -10.23 11.93
C VAL A 141 -1.57 -10.54 11.92
N ALA A 142 -1.92 -11.79 11.63
CA ALA A 142 -3.27 -12.29 11.87
C ALA A 142 -3.50 -12.39 13.39
N GLY A 143 -4.57 -11.75 13.89
CA GLY A 143 -4.86 -11.61 15.32
C GLY A 143 -6.24 -12.12 15.72
N LYS A 144 -6.47 -12.18 17.04
CA LYS A 144 -7.78 -12.38 17.68
C LYS A 144 -8.36 -11.01 18.08
N PRO A 145 -9.69 -10.78 17.98
CA PRO A 145 -10.76 -11.74 17.67
C PRO A 145 -10.75 -12.23 16.21
N SER A 146 -11.39 -13.38 15.96
CA SER A 146 -11.30 -14.15 14.71
C SER A 146 -11.43 -13.29 13.45
N HIS A 147 -10.52 -13.49 12.50
CA HIS A 147 -10.46 -12.81 11.19
C HIS A 147 -9.99 -11.34 11.23
N ALA A 148 -9.16 -10.95 12.18
CA ALA A 148 -8.52 -9.63 12.20
C ALA A 148 -7.10 -9.68 11.60
N LEU A 149 -6.78 -8.80 10.65
CA LEU A 149 -5.44 -8.66 10.07
C LEU A 149 -4.82 -7.33 10.49
N GLN A 150 -3.76 -7.38 11.29
CA GLN A 150 -2.97 -6.19 11.66
C GLN A 150 -1.90 -5.94 10.61
N VAL A 151 -1.81 -4.70 10.12
CA VAL A 151 -0.76 -4.26 9.19
C VAL A 151 0.08 -3.21 9.88
N TRP A 152 1.37 -3.49 10.05
CA TRP A 152 2.32 -2.64 10.74
C TRP A 152 3.16 -1.83 9.74
N TRP A 153 3.37 -0.54 9.99
CA TRP A 153 4.26 0.32 9.21
C TRP A 153 5.09 1.24 10.10
N ARG A 154 6.22 1.70 9.57
CA ARG A 154 7.02 2.77 10.19
C ARG A 154 6.39 4.12 9.86
N GLY A 155 5.86 4.80 10.88
CA GLY A 155 5.43 6.19 10.81
C GLY A 155 6.63 7.14 10.98
N ASP A 156 6.32 8.41 11.24
CA ASP A 156 7.34 9.45 11.43
C ASP A 156 8.04 9.31 12.79
N ASP A 157 7.27 9.09 13.87
CA ASP A 157 7.80 8.98 15.23
C ASP A 157 7.81 7.54 15.77
N ASP A 158 6.83 6.72 15.39
CA ASP A 158 6.60 5.40 15.97
C ASP A 158 6.24 4.32 14.95
N LEU A 159 6.34 3.06 15.39
CA LEU A 159 5.77 1.94 14.67
C LEU A 159 4.25 1.93 14.87
N GLU A 160 3.51 2.20 13.80
CA GLU A 160 2.05 2.25 13.83
C GLU A 160 1.46 0.98 13.21
N PHE A 161 0.20 0.69 13.56
CA PHE A 161 -0.59 -0.35 12.90
C PHE A 161 -2.05 0.03 12.79
N PHE A 162 -2.75 -0.65 11.89
CA PHE A 162 -4.20 -0.68 11.80
C PHE A 162 -4.65 -2.13 11.71
N THR A 163 -5.87 -2.40 12.12
CA THR A 163 -6.48 -3.72 12.05
C THR A 163 -7.59 -3.71 11.01
N LEU A 164 -7.50 -4.57 10.00
CA LEU A 164 -8.60 -4.87 9.09
C LEU A 164 -9.45 -5.98 9.69
N ARG A 165 -10.75 -5.74 9.88
CA ARG A 165 -11.70 -6.80 10.25
C ARG A 165 -12.19 -7.49 8.99
N CYS A 166 -11.64 -8.68 8.72
CA CYS A 166 -12.02 -9.50 7.59
C CYS A 166 -13.36 -10.22 7.86
N ARG A 167 -14.16 -10.39 6.82
CA ARG A 167 -15.46 -11.10 6.90
C ARG A 167 -15.34 -12.61 6.86
N SER A 168 -14.23 -13.12 6.33
CA SER A 168 -13.95 -14.54 6.19
C SER A 168 -12.45 -14.81 6.36
N GLU A 169 -12.12 -16.06 6.69
CA GLU A 169 -10.74 -16.54 6.73
C GLU A 169 -10.07 -16.47 5.35
N GLU A 170 -10.80 -16.78 4.29
CA GLU A 170 -10.29 -16.66 2.92
C GLU A 170 -9.86 -15.22 2.60
N GLN A 171 -10.65 -14.22 2.99
CA GLN A 171 -10.29 -12.83 2.80
C GLN A 171 -9.03 -12.46 3.59
N LEU A 172 -8.94 -12.90 4.85
CA LEU A 172 -7.76 -12.68 5.68
C LEU A 172 -6.50 -13.27 5.02
N THR A 173 -6.54 -14.55 4.67
CA THR A 173 -5.41 -15.26 4.08
C THR A 173 -5.01 -14.66 2.73
N LYS A 174 -5.99 -14.26 1.91
CA LYS A 174 -5.76 -13.61 0.62
C LYS A 174 -5.02 -12.27 0.80
N TRP A 175 -5.50 -11.42 1.69
CA TRP A 175 -4.90 -10.11 1.95
C TRP A 175 -3.53 -10.23 2.61
N GLU A 176 -3.41 -11.08 3.63
CA GLU A 176 -2.15 -11.36 4.31
C GLU A 176 -1.07 -11.86 3.34
N THR A 177 -1.40 -12.84 2.49
CA THR A 177 -0.46 -13.42 1.53
C THR A 177 0.04 -12.37 0.53
N ASN A 178 -0.87 -11.57 -0.04
CA ASN A 178 -0.52 -10.53 -1.01
C ASN A 178 0.34 -9.44 -0.37
N ILE A 179 -0.02 -8.94 0.82
CA ILE A 179 0.78 -7.92 1.50
C ILE A 179 2.17 -8.48 1.87
N ASN A 180 2.25 -9.70 2.40
CA ASN A 180 3.54 -10.32 2.73
C ASN A 180 4.42 -10.55 1.49
N GLN A 181 3.84 -10.89 0.35
CA GLN A 181 4.57 -11.00 -0.91
C GLN A 181 5.18 -9.65 -1.31
N LEU A 182 4.41 -8.56 -1.22
CA LEU A 182 4.90 -7.22 -1.53
C LEU A 182 5.99 -6.75 -0.55
N ILE A 183 5.87 -7.07 0.74
CA ILE A 183 6.91 -6.79 1.74
C ILE A 183 8.22 -7.49 1.35
N LYS A 184 8.15 -8.78 0.98
CA LYS A 184 9.32 -9.56 0.54
C LYS A 184 9.93 -9.00 -0.73
N GLU A 185 9.11 -8.71 -1.74
CA GLU A 185 9.58 -8.15 -3.01
C GLU A 185 10.26 -6.78 -2.80
N ASN A 186 9.68 -5.93 -1.97
CA ASN A 186 10.26 -4.63 -1.67
C ASN A 186 11.56 -4.74 -0.87
N ALA A 187 11.67 -5.71 0.06
CA ALA A 187 12.92 -6.00 0.75
C ALA A 187 14.02 -6.48 -0.23
N ASN A 188 13.66 -7.35 -1.18
CA ASN A 188 14.58 -7.83 -2.21
C ASN A 188 15.05 -6.69 -3.12
N ARG A 189 14.13 -5.83 -3.61
CA ARG A 189 14.48 -4.63 -4.40
C ARG A 189 15.46 -3.72 -3.65
N ARG A 190 15.21 -3.47 -2.36
CA ARG A 190 16.12 -2.67 -1.53
C ARG A 190 17.49 -3.31 -1.36
N ALA A 191 17.55 -4.64 -1.23
CA ALA A 191 18.81 -5.37 -1.13
C ALA A 191 19.59 -5.33 -2.45
N SER A 192 18.91 -5.52 -3.60
CA SER A 192 19.54 -5.40 -4.92
C SER A 192 20.06 -4.00 -5.20
N ASP A 193 19.29 -2.95 -4.86
CA ASP A 193 19.71 -1.57 -5.07
C ASP A 193 20.95 -1.22 -4.22
N ARG A 194 21.01 -1.72 -2.99
CA ARG A 194 22.20 -1.57 -2.12
C ARG A 194 23.40 -2.31 -2.69
N ALA A 195 23.22 -3.54 -3.16
CA ALA A 195 24.29 -4.34 -3.77
C ALA A 195 24.82 -3.67 -5.05
N ALA A 196 23.94 -3.15 -5.91
CA ALA A 196 24.31 -2.45 -7.13
C ALA A 196 25.10 -1.16 -6.84
N ARG A 197 24.68 -0.38 -5.83
CA ARG A 197 25.43 0.82 -5.38
C ARG A 197 26.80 0.45 -4.83
N GLN A 198 26.89 -0.58 -4.00
CA GLN A 198 28.18 -1.05 -3.47
C GLN A 198 29.11 -1.53 -4.59
N GLN A 199 28.59 -2.20 -5.62
CA GLN A 199 29.37 -2.60 -6.79
C GLN A 199 29.84 -1.39 -7.60
N HIS A 200 28.98 -0.39 -7.80
CA HIS A 200 29.33 0.85 -8.49
C HIS A 200 30.44 1.62 -7.75
N ASP A 201 30.29 1.83 -6.44
CA ASP A 201 31.28 2.53 -5.62
C ASP A 201 32.63 1.79 -5.58
N ARG A 202 32.58 0.45 -5.54
CA ARG A 202 33.78 -0.39 -5.62
C ARG A 202 34.47 -0.27 -6.98
N ALA A 203 33.72 -0.27 -8.08
CA ALA A 203 34.27 -0.14 -9.43
C ALA A 203 34.97 1.21 -9.64
N LEU A 204 34.35 2.30 -9.17
CA LEU A 204 34.94 3.65 -9.18
C LEU A 204 36.23 3.71 -8.35
N SER A 205 36.22 3.13 -7.15
CA SER A 205 37.39 3.08 -6.26
C SER A 205 38.54 2.24 -6.84
N THR A 206 38.24 1.15 -7.53
CA THR A 206 39.27 0.36 -8.23
C THR A 206 39.82 1.08 -9.46
N SER A 207 38.97 1.81 -10.19
CA SER A 207 39.41 2.57 -11.37
C SER A 207 40.31 3.75 -10.97
N SER A 208 40.02 4.42 -9.85
CA SER A 208 40.87 5.48 -9.30
C SER A 208 42.20 4.94 -8.74
N ALA A 209 42.19 3.76 -8.10
CA ALA A 209 43.42 3.12 -7.65
C ALA A 209 44.34 2.68 -8.81
N LEU A 210 43.78 2.12 -9.89
CA LEU A 210 44.53 1.73 -11.08
C LEU A 210 45.12 2.94 -11.83
N SER A 211 44.37 4.03 -11.92
CA SER A 211 44.87 5.27 -12.52
C SER A 211 45.99 5.89 -11.69
N TYR A 212 45.87 5.90 -10.35
CA TYR A 212 46.96 6.33 -9.47
C TYR A 212 48.22 5.46 -9.62
N ALA A 213 48.07 4.14 -9.65
CA ALA A 213 49.19 3.20 -9.82
C ALA A 213 49.89 3.35 -11.17
N ALA A 214 49.16 3.67 -12.25
CA ALA A 214 49.74 3.87 -13.57
C ALA A 214 50.54 5.19 -13.71
N THR A 215 50.32 6.16 -12.82
CA THR A 215 51.06 7.43 -12.78
C THR A 215 52.23 7.46 -11.79
N LEU A 216 52.47 6.40 -11.03
CA LEU A 216 53.62 6.35 -10.13
C LEU A 216 54.92 6.25 -10.93
N PRO A 217 55.90 7.13 -10.71
CA PRO A 217 57.21 7.02 -11.35
C PRO A 217 57.91 5.73 -10.91
N PRO A 218 58.72 5.09 -11.77
CA PRO A 218 59.45 3.88 -11.40
C PRO A 218 60.35 4.15 -10.20
N THR A 219 60.11 3.46 -9.09
CA THR A 219 60.96 3.54 -7.90
C THR A 219 62.34 2.98 -8.24
N LEU A 220 63.36 3.83 -8.21
CA LEU A 220 64.76 3.38 -8.23
C LEU A 220 65.03 2.44 -7.04
N PRO A 221 65.92 1.44 -7.19
CA PRO A 221 66.30 0.58 -6.09
C PRO A 221 66.97 1.40 -4.98
N THR A 222 66.32 1.46 -3.83
CA THR A 222 66.86 2.10 -2.61
C THR A 222 68.03 1.31 -2.07
N ASN A 223 69.21 1.92 -2.15
CA ASN A 223 70.44 1.49 -1.46
C ASN A 223 70.19 1.42 0.07
N PRO A 224 70.61 0.36 0.78
CA PRO A 224 70.43 0.28 2.23
C PRO A 224 71.28 1.36 2.92
N SER A 225 70.61 2.26 3.64
CA SER A 225 71.28 3.20 4.55
C SER A 225 71.65 2.48 5.87
N PRO A 226 72.78 2.83 6.50
CA PRO A 226 73.21 2.19 7.74
C PRO A 226 72.31 2.60 8.93
N PRO A 227 72.28 1.81 10.01
CA PRO A 227 71.39 2.07 11.14
C PRO A 227 71.83 3.32 11.91
N ILE A 228 70.89 4.25 12.12
CA ILE A 228 71.07 5.38 13.04
C ILE A 228 70.94 4.86 14.47
N LEU A 229 72.01 5.09 15.25
CA LEU A 229 72.07 4.82 16.68
C LEU A 229 71.08 5.74 17.42
N VAL A 230 70.12 5.15 18.13
CA VAL A 230 69.20 5.89 19.00
C VAL A 230 69.86 6.06 20.38
N PRO A 231 69.98 7.27 20.95
CA PRO A 231 70.36 7.40 22.35
C PRO A 231 69.14 7.18 23.24
N GLU A 232 69.29 6.22 24.14
CA GLU A 232 68.40 5.91 25.25
C GLU A 232 68.18 7.17 26.12
N ARG A 233 66.91 7.57 26.29
CA ARG A 233 66.52 8.46 27.39
C ARG A 233 65.51 7.77 28.29
N GLN A 234 65.98 7.57 29.52
CA GLN A 234 65.27 7.09 30.69
C GLN A 234 63.99 7.89 30.97
N GLY A 235 62.94 7.13 31.32
CA GLY A 235 61.93 7.35 32.34
C GLY A 235 61.38 8.76 32.59
N SER A 236 60.04 8.87 32.59
CA SER A 236 59.32 9.21 33.83
C SER A 236 57.82 8.96 33.72
N MET A 237 57.29 8.39 34.80
CA MET A 237 55.87 8.31 35.15
C MET A 237 55.11 9.63 34.96
N ALA A 238 53.85 9.53 34.52
CA ALA A 238 52.76 10.23 35.20
C ALA A 238 51.41 9.58 34.89
N ILE A 239 50.86 8.93 35.91
CA ILE A 239 49.42 8.73 36.10
C ILE A 239 48.77 10.10 36.30
N ARG A 240 47.57 10.33 35.74
CA ARG A 240 46.53 11.08 36.45
C ARG A 240 45.13 10.89 35.85
N LEU A 241 44.29 10.31 36.71
CA LEU A 241 42.84 10.45 36.93
C LEU A 241 41.90 10.18 35.74
#